data_AF-A0A679JV89-F1
#
_entry.id   AF-A0A679JV89-F1
#
_cell.length_a   1.000
_cell.length_b   1.000
_cell.length_c   1.000
_cell.angle_alpha   90.00
_cell.angle_beta   90.00
_cell.angle_gamma   90.00
#
_symmetry.space_group_name_H-M   'P 1'
#
loop_
_entity.id
_entity.type
_entity.pdbx_description
1 polymer ?
#
loop_
_entity_poly.entity_id
_entity_poly.type
_entity_poly.pdbx_seq_one_letter_code
_entity_poly.pdbx_strand_id
1 'polypeptide(L)'
;MAITKGVSTPKKQLPRELEKFKWEAGKSPNPNGRPKGSRNKLEEAFLKALYEDFKAGGVAAITACRADKPDVYLNVIAKVLPKQVDVKADSSVADLADGLHAVAEFLSAFAEEGSGPDHAGSLPDGSVLPSGLRAQTH
;
A
#
# COMPACT_ATOMS: atom_id res chain seq x y z
N MET A 1 23.64 -51.21 -46.18
CA MET A 1 23.30 -50.37 -45.02
C MET A 1 21.93 -50.77 -44.52
N ALA A 2 21.84 -51.37 -43.32
CA ALA A 2 20.59 -51.81 -42.72
C ALA A 2 20.05 -50.70 -41.80
N ILE A 3 18.82 -50.23 -42.05
CA ILE A 3 18.14 -49.26 -41.19
C ILE A 3 17.37 -50.05 -40.12
N THR A 4 17.82 -49.95 -38.88
CA THR A 4 17.19 -50.56 -37.70
C THR A 4 15.87 -49.87 -37.38
N LYS A 5 14.77 -50.63 -37.39
CA LYS A 5 13.43 -50.16 -37.00
C LYS A 5 13.40 -49.83 -35.51
N GLY A 6 12.93 -48.63 -35.16
CA GLY A 6 12.78 -48.18 -33.78
C GLY A 6 11.82 -49.07 -32.98
N VAL A 7 12.25 -49.44 -31.78
CA VAL A 7 11.43 -50.16 -30.79
C VAL A 7 10.32 -49.24 -30.28
N SER A 8 9.07 -49.62 -30.50
CA SER A 8 7.89 -48.95 -29.95
C SER A 8 7.67 -49.41 -28.51
N THR A 9 7.77 -48.47 -27.56
CA THR A 9 7.42 -48.72 -26.15
C THR A 9 5.91 -48.98 -26.02
N PRO A 10 5.46 -50.06 -25.35
CA PRO A 10 4.04 -50.33 -25.17
C PRO A 10 3.43 -49.30 -24.22
N LYS A 11 2.29 -48.71 -24.62
CA LYS A 11 1.51 -47.79 -23.78
C LYS A 11 1.02 -48.55 -22.55
N LYS A 12 1.50 -48.14 -21.36
CA LYS A 12 1.05 -48.67 -20.06
C LYS A 12 -0.46 -48.45 -19.93
N GLN A 13 -1.24 -49.52 -19.93
CA GLN A 13 -2.69 -49.46 -19.76
C GLN A 13 -2.99 -49.01 -18.33
N LEU A 14 -3.90 -48.04 -18.17
CA LEU A 14 -4.35 -47.63 -16.85
C LEU A 14 -5.16 -48.77 -16.20
N PRO A 15 -5.07 -48.95 -14.87
CA PRO A 15 -5.90 -49.91 -14.16
C PRO A 15 -7.40 -49.57 -14.31
N ARG A 16 -8.25 -50.60 -14.36
CA ARG A 16 -9.69 -50.48 -14.68
C ARG A 16 -10.45 -49.52 -13.75
N GLU A 17 -10.08 -49.45 -12.47
CA GLU A 17 -10.64 -48.46 -11.53
C GLU A 17 -10.47 -47.00 -11.98
N LEU A 18 -9.40 -46.66 -12.69
CA LEU A 18 -9.08 -45.29 -13.08
C LEU A 18 -9.70 -44.86 -14.41
N GLU A 19 -10.35 -45.78 -15.14
CA GLU A 19 -11.08 -45.45 -16.37
C GLU A 19 -12.23 -44.48 -16.10
N LYS A 20 -12.84 -44.55 -14.91
CA LYS A 20 -13.89 -43.64 -14.46
C LYS A 20 -13.44 -42.18 -14.32
N PHE A 21 -12.15 -41.94 -14.08
CA PHE A 21 -11.57 -40.60 -13.94
C PHE A 21 -10.88 -40.12 -15.21
N LYS A 22 -11.09 -40.82 -16.34
CA LYS A 22 -10.54 -40.42 -17.61
C LYS A 22 -11.16 -39.09 -18.03
N TRP A 23 -10.30 -38.13 -18.32
CA TRP A 23 -10.72 -36.84 -18.85
C TRP A 23 -11.47 -37.03 -20.17
N GLU A 24 -12.71 -36.56 -20.23
CA GLU A 24 -13.54 -36.55 -21.44
C GLU A 24 -13.28 -35.25 -22.22
N ALA A 25 -12.74 -35.36 -23.43
CA ALA A 25 -12.52 -34.21 -24.29
C ALA A 25 -13.85 -33.48 -24.57
N GLY A 26 -13.92 -32.19 -24.25
CA GLY A 26 -15.11 -31.35 -24.44
C GLY A 26 -16.03 -31.23 -23.22
N LYS A 27 -15.77 -31.94 -22.11
CA LYS A 27 -16.54 -31.81 -20.87
C LYS A 27 -15.69 -31.21 -19.76
N SER A 28 -16.00 -29.97 -19.38
CA SER A 28 -15.39 -29.35 -18.19
C SER A 28 -15.87 -30.11 -16.94
N PRO A 29 -14.98 -30.58 -16.05
CA PRO A 29 -15.35 -31.14 -14.75
C PRO A 29 -16.08 -30.12 -13.85
N ASN A 30 -15.97 -28.83 -14.16
CA ASN A 30 -16.71 -27.76 -13.51
C ASN A 30 -17.51 -26.96 -14.57
N PRO A 31 -18.76 -27.38 -14.87
CA PRO A 31 -19.58 -26.73 -15.90
C PRO A 31 -19.98 -25.30 -15.54
N ASN A 32 -19.98 -24.92 -14.26
CA ASN A 32 -20.29 -23.57 -13.79
C ASN A 32 -19.08 -22.66 -13.58
N GLY A 33 -17.86 -23.15 -13.82
CA GLY A 33 -16.64 -22.39 -13.61
C GLY A 33 -16.47 -21.88 -12.17
N ARG A 34 -15.56 -20.92 -11.97
CA ARG A 34 -15.48 -20.19 -10.69
C ARG A 34 -16.79 -19.41 -10.50
N PRO A 35 -17.44 -19.44 -9.32
CA PRO A 35 -18.66 -18.67 -9.08
C PRO A 35 -18.42 -17.19 -9.40
N LYS A 36 -19.24 -16.69 -10.32
CA LYS A 36 -19.21 -15.30 -10.82
C LYS A 36 -19.34 -14.34 -9.62
N GLY A 37 -18.37 -13.45 -9.46
CA GLY A 37 -18.36 -12.46 -8.39
C GLY A 37 -17.80 -12.92 -7.03
N SER A 38 -17.19 -14.11 -6.92
CA SER A 38 -16.54 -14.52 -5.65
C SER A 38 -15.41 -13.58 -5.20
N ARG A 39 -14.69 -12.94 -6.14
CA ARG A 39 -13.70 -11.90 -5.82
C ARG A 39 -14.38 -10.61 -5.36
N ASN A 40 -15.33 -10.12 -6.15
CA ASN A 40 -16.08 -8.91 -5.86
C ASN A 40 -16.80 -8.96 -4.50
N LYS A 41 -17.40 -10.11 -4.16
CA LYS A 41 -18.04 -10.30 -2.84
C LYS A 41 -17.04 -10.23 -1.67
N LEU A 42 -15.83 -10.75 -1.85
CA LEU A 42 -14.78 -10.65 -0.84
C LEU A 42 -14.31 -9.20 -0.71
N GLU A 43 -14.12 -8.51 -1.84
CA GLU A 43 -13.72 -7.10 -1.89
C GLU A 43 -14.77 -6.20 -1.20
N GLU A 44 -16.06 -6.37 -1.51
CA GLU A 44 -17.16 -5.63 -0.88
C GLU A 44 -17.24 -5.88 0.63
N ALA A 45 -17.16 -7.14 1.06
CA ALA A 45 -17.19 -7.48 2.49
C ALA A 45 -15.97 -6.91 3.23
N PHE A 46 -14.79 -6.93 2.61
CA PHE A 46 -13.57 -6.38 3.18
C PHE A 46 -13.66 -4.85 3.36
N LEU A 47 -14.10 -4.14 2.31
CA LEU A 47 -14.27 -2.68 2.38
C LEU A 47 -15.29 -2.28 3.44
N LYS A 48 -16.40 -3.03 3.56
CA LYS A 48 -17.40 -2.80 4.60
C LYS A 48 -16.83 -2.98 6.01
N ALA A 49 -16.11 -4.08 6.25
CA ALA A 49 -15.49 -4.33 7.55
C ALA A 49 -14.44 -3.26 7.90
N LEU A 50 -13.63 -2.85 6.92
CA LEU A 50 -12.63 -1.79 7.10
C LEU A 50 -13.27 -0.44 7.43
N TYR A 51 -14.38 -0.11 6.78
CA TYR A 51 -15.13 1.11 7.07
C TYR A 51 -15.74 1.09 8.49
N GLU A 52 -16.30 -0.03 8.92
CA GLU A 52 -16.85 -0.19 10.27
C GLU A 52 -15.76 -0.08 11.34
N ASP A 53 -14.60 -0.69 11.13
CA ASP A 53 -13.43 -0.57 12.01
C ASP A 53 -12.92 0.87 12.09
N PHE A 54 -12.78 1.54 10.94
CA PHE A 54 -12.37 2.94 10.90
C PHE A 54 -13.39 3.88 11.57
N LYS A 55 -14.69 3.59 11.47
CA LYS A 55 -15.74 4.36 12.14
C LYS A 55 -15.67 4.18 13.66
N ALA A 56 -15.33 2.99 14.15
CA ALA A 56 -15.25 2.69 15.57
C ALA A 56 -13.96 3.23 16.22
N GLY A 57 -12.81 3.11 15.56
CA GLY A 57 -11.50 3.37 16.16
C GLY A 57 -10.53 4.19 15.31
N GLY A 58 -10.90 4.58 14.09
CA GLY A 58 -10.00 5.24 13.14
C GLY A 58 -9.41 6.55 13.67
N VAL A 59 -10.20 7.35 14.39
CA VAL A 59 -9.71 8.62 14.98
C VAL A 59 -8.65 8.36 16.05
N ALA A 60 -8.84 7.37 16.90
CA ALA A 60 -7.85 7.00 17.92
C ALA A 60 -6.56 6.47 17.26
N ALA A 61 -6.68 5.68 16.20
CA ALA A 61 -5.53 5.20 15.43
C ALA A 61 -4.77 6.35 14.75
N ILE A 62 -5.46 7.36 14.23
CA ILE A 62 -4.85 8.57 13.67
C ILE A 62 -4.08 9.35 14.75
N THR A 63 -4.68 9.55 15.92
CA THR A 63 -4.03 10.26 17.04
C THR A 63 -2.79 9.52 17.52
N ALA A 64 -2.85 8.20 17.66
CA ALA A 64 -1.69 7.38 18.00
C ALA A 64 -0.60 7.46 16.93
N CYS A 65 -0.95 7.36 15.65
CA CYS A 65 -0.01 7.49 14.53
C CYS A 65 0.70 8.86 14.53
N ARG A 66 -0.03 9.95 14.82
CA ARG A 66 0.54 11.29 14.95
C ARG A 66 1.56 11.38 16.08
N ALA A 67 1.30 10.73 17.21
CA ALA A 67 2.18 10.73 18.37
C ALA A 67 3.41 9.83 18.17
N ASP A 68 3.22 8.61 17.66
CA ASP A 68 4.27 7.61 17.55
C ASP A 68 5.18 7.83 16.33
N LYS A 69 4.60 8.21 15.18
CA LYS A 69 5.29 8.32 13.89
C LYS A 69 4.77 9.51 13.06
N PRO A 70 5.10 10.74 13.45
CA PRO A 70 4.64 11.95 12.77
C PRO A 70 5.03 11.99 11.28
N ASP A 71 6.21 11.47 10.90
CA ASP A 71 6.67 11.44 9.51
C ASP A 71 5.75 10.60 8.60
N VAL A 72 5.30 9.44 9.11
CA VAL A 72 4.38 8.57 8.39
C VAL A 72 3.01 9.21 8.29
N TYR A 73 2.56 9.86 9.37
CA TYR A 73 1.30 10.59 9.40
C TYR A 73 1.25 11.70 8.34
N LEU A 74 2.29 12.54 8.25
CA LEU A 74 2.38 13.61 7.25
C LEU A 74 2.48 13.06 5.82
N ASN A 75 3.18 11.94 5.61
CA ASN A 75 3.26 11.30 4.30
C ASN A 75 1.91 10.72 3.85
N VAL A 76 1.11 10.15 4.78
CA VAL A 76 -0.25 9.71 4.48
C VAL A 76 -1.12 10.89 4.06
N ILE A 77 -1.05 12.02 4.79
CA ILE A 77 -1.76 13.26 4.41
C ILE A 77 -1.33 13.71 3.01
N ALA A 78 -0.02 13.78 2.73
CA ALA A 78 0.50 14.18 1.42
C ALA A 78 0.10 13.22 0.27
N LYS A 79 -0.25 11.97 0.55
CA LYS A 79 -0.76 11.00 -0.44
C LYS A 79 -2.27 11.09 -0.67
N VAL A 80 -3.03 11.52 0.34
CA VAL A 80 -4.46 11.82 0.21
C VAL A 80 -4.65 13.10 -0.59
N LEU A 81 -3.73 14.05 -0.46
CA LEU A 81 -3.70 15.22 -1.31
C LEU A 81 -3.41 14.81 -2.77
N PRO A 82 -4.18 15.32 -3.74
CA PRO A 82 -3.94 15.04 -5.15
C PRO A 82 -2.55 15.56 -5.56
N LYS A 83 -1.68 14.66 -6.04
CA LYS A 83 -0.28 14.96 -6.40
C LYS A 83 -0.13 15.72 -7.72
N GLN A 84 -1.10 15.57 -8.59
CA GLN A 84 -1.22 16.26 -9.87
C GLN A 84 -2.68 16.61 -10.05
N VAL A 85 -2.99 17.90 -10.00
CA VAL A 85 -4.25 18.42 -10.52
C VAL A 85 -4.02 18.60 -12.02
N ASP A 86 -4.32 17.58 -12.82
CA ASP A 86 -4.47 17.76 -14.27
C ASP A 86 -5.73 18.61 -14.48
N VAL A 87 -5.53 19.91 -14.69
CA VAL A 87 -6.59 20.87 -15.05
C VAL A 87 -6.98 20.64 -16.51
N LYS A 88 -7.48 19.46 -16.83
CA LYS A 88 -8.12 19.15 -18.11
C LYS A 88 -9.48 18.54 -17.85
N ALA A 89 -10.44 19.47 -17.76
CA ALA A 89 -11.87 19.29 -17.99
C ALA A 89 -12.58 18.25 -17.11
N ASP A 90 -13.05 18.72 -15.95
CA ASP A 90 -14.42 18.48 -15.49
C ASP A 90 -14.81 19.64 -14.56
N SER A 91 -16.05 20.10 -14.61
CA SER A 91 -16.54 21.20 -13.76
C SER A 91 -16.43 20.91 -12.26
N SER A 92 -16.25 19.64 -11.87
CA SER A 92 -15.97 19.20 -10.50
C SER A 92 -14.55 19.54 -10.00
N VAL A 93 -13.60 19.81 -10.90
CA VAL A 93 -12.22 20.18 -10.54
C VAL A 93 -12.13 21.65 -10.14
N ALA A 94 -13.04 22.50 -10.64
CA ALA A 94 -13.15 23.89 -10.21
C ALA A 94 -13.58 23.99 -8.74
N ASP A 95 -14.63 23.25 -8.35
CA ASP A 95 -15.10 23.20 -6.95
C ASP A 95 -14.02 22.66 -6.00
N LEU A 96 -13.20 21.71 -6.47
CA LEU A 96 -12.08 21.17 -5.70
C LEU A 96 -10.92 22.19 -5.57
N ALA A 97 -10.61 22.92 -6.64
CA ALA A 97 -9.58 23.95 -6.63
C ALA A 97 -9.94 25.10 -5.67
N ASP A 98 -11.21 25.52 -5.69
CA ASP A 98 -11.74 26.53 -4.77
C ASP A 98 -11.67 26.05 -3.31
N GLY A 99 -12.04 24.78 -3.07
CA GLY A 99 -11.91 24.17 -1.75
C GLY A 99 -10.46 24.10 -1.24
N LEU A 100 -9.50 23.82 -2.13
CA LEU A 100 -8.08 23.79 -1.77
C LEU A 100 -7.55 25.19 -1.43
N HIS A 101 -7.97 26.21 -2.17
CA HIS A 101 -7.61 27.61 -1.89
C HIS A 101 -8.11 28.05 -0.51
N ALA A 102 -9.35 27.71 -0.16
CA ALA A 102 -9.92 28.02 1.15
C ALA A 102 -9.14 27.35 2.31
N VAL A 103 -8.69 26.11 2.13
CA VAL A 103 -7.87 25.41 3.13
C VAL A 103 -6.49 26.04 3.27
N ALA A 104 -5.87 26.45 2.15
CA ALA A 104 -4.56 27.10 2.18
C ALA A 104 -4.62 28.46 2.89
N GLU A 105 -5.65 29.27 2.64
CA GLU A 105 -5.89 30.53 3.34
C GLU A 105 -6.11 30.31 4.84
N PHE A 106 -6.97 29.35 5.20
CA PHE A 106 -7.22 28.98 6.59
C PHE A 106 -5.93 28.61 7.32
N LEU A 107 -5.09 27.74 6.74
CA LEU A 107 -3.81 27.35 7.35
C LEU A 107 -2.79 28.49 7.42
N SER A 108 -2.78 29.37 6.42
CA SER A 108 -1.88 30.54 6.40
C SER A 108 -2.25 31.55 7.48
N ALA A 109 -3.56 31.71 7.77
CA ALA A 109 -4.01 32.54 8.87
C ALA A 109 -3.50 32.06 10.25
N PHE A 110 -3.39 30.75 10.47
CA PHE A 110 -2.78 30.21 11.70
C PHE A 110 -1.25 30.34 11.72
N ALA A 111 -0.59 30.32 10.57
CA ALA A 111 0.85 30.47 10.49
C ALA A 111 1.32 31.89 10.88
N GLU A 112 0.52 32.90 10.56
CA GLU A 112 0.79 34.30 10.93
C GLU A 112 0.58 34.57 12.43
N GLU A 113 -0.26 33.79 13.12
CA GLU A 113 -0.53 33.96 14.56
C GLU A 113 0.52 33.26 15.45
N GLY A 114 1.35 32.38 14.88
CA GLY A 114 2.38 31.62 15.61
C GLY A 114 3.79 32.20 15.61
N SER A 115 4.05 33.30 14.89
CA SER A 115 5.39 33.91 14.79
C SER A 115 5.61 35.03 15.82
N GLY A 116 5.65 34.67 17.10
CA GLY A 116 6.33 35.48 18.14
C GLY A 116 7.84 35.21 18.11
N PRO A 117 8.72 36.24 18.08
CA PRO A 117 10.16 36.07 17.90
C PRO A 117 10.87 35.75 19.23
N ASP A 118 10.72 34.52 19.72
CA ASP A 118 11.16 34.15 21.08
C ASP A 118 12.09 32.93 21.11
N HIS A 119 13.00 32.79 20.15
CA HIS A 119 14.12 31.85 20.30
C HIS A 119 15.47 32.48 19.93
N ALA A 120 15.82 33.54 20.64
CA ALA A 120 17.22 33.92 20.85
C ALA A 120 17.83 33.00 21.94
N GLY A 121 18.02 31.72 21.62
CA GLY A 121 18.76 30.77 22.44
C GLY A 121 20.17 30.61 21.91
N SER A 122 21.13 31.34 22.49
CA SER A 122 22.57 31.19 22.27
C SER A 122 22.99 29.72 22.40
N LEU A 123 23.51 29.12 21.33
CA LEU A 123 24.20 27.83 21.37
C LEU A 123 25.57 28.04 22.03
N PRO A 124 25.89 27.42 23.18
CA PRO A 124 27.25 27.40 23.67
C PRO A 124 28.11 26.54 22.73
N ASP A 125 29.21 27.14 22.29
CA ASP A 125 30.28 26.53 21.49
C ASP A 125 30.79 25.24 22.18
N GLY A 126 30.42 24.09 21.63
CA GLY A 126 30.75 22.76 22.17
C GLY A 126 32.18 22.31 21.84
N SER A 127 33.15 23.21 21.92
CA SER A 127 34.55 22.95 21.58
C SER A 127 35.37 22.48 22.80
N VAL A 128 35.06 21.31 23.38
CA VAL A 128 36.00 20.67 24.30
C VAL A 128 35.87 19.14 24.33
N LEU A 129 36.60 18.47 23.44
CA LEU A 129 37.24 17.21 23.78
C LEU A 129 38.68 17.24 23.24
N PRO A 130 39.71 17.36 24.11
CA PRO A 130 41.09 17.25 23.67
C PRO A 130 41.41 15.80 23.28
N SER A 131 41.96 15.66 22.08
CA SER A 131 42.59 14.46 21.54
C SER A 131 43.67 13.92 22.49
N GLY A 132 43.31 12.90 23.27
CA GLY A 132 44.18 12.22 24.23
C GLY A 132 44.62 10.83 23.73
N LEU A 133 45.74 10.83 23.03
CA LEU A 133 46.79 9.82 22.91
C LEU A 133 46.50 8.34 23.29
N ARG A 134 46.56 7.51 22.24
CA ARG A 134 46.84 6.06 22.19
C ARG A 134 47.96 5.62 23.16
N ALA A 135 47.68 4.62 24.00
CA ALA A 135 48.70 3.79 24.65
C ALA A 135 48.48 2.32 24.29
N GLN A 136 49.49 1.74 23.67
CA GLN A 136 49.67 0.30 23.42
C GLN A 136 50.39 -0.34 24.63
N THR A 137 50.37 -1.69 24.69
CA THR A 137 51.17 -2.60 25.54
C THR A 137 50.71 -2.67 27.00
N HIS A 138 50.55 -3.84 27.63
CA HIS A 138 51.34 -5.09 27.61
C HIS A 138 50.49 -6.35 27.47
#